data_AF-W1S0X2-F1
#
_entry.id   AF-W1S0X2-F1
#
_cell.length_a   1.000
_cell.length_b   1.000
_cell.length_c   1.000
_cell.angle_alpha   90.00
_cell.angle_beta   90.00
_cell.angle_gamma   90.00
#
_symmetry.space_group_name_H-M   'P 1'
#
loop_
_entity.id
_entity.type
_entity.pdbx_description
1 polymer ?
#
loop_
_entity_poly.entity_id
_entity_poly.type
_entity_poly.pdbx_seq_one_letter_code
_entity_poly.pdbx_strand_id
1 'polypeptide(L)'
;MIWAGVGVIALLAVIGQCSSSNTAGSAATEASNTAQAAISDAIAIQAPPPVLALKGSSVKGGEANLKKAAVEGLPGEMIYSQNCYDALGRHFSWNKLDICGTFDMAAVRDLGDSDATGFDKETAWFENETAAGRYLKAAVAAGETEESADQRLSDLQARIIKSSASEKPESIPADTVNDEENSSDTDPSAVMDT
;
A
#
# COMPACT_ATOMS: atom_id res chain seq x y z
N MET A 1 -4.77 50.72 7.20
CA MET A 1 -4.46 49.50 7.97
C MET A 1 -5.67 49.18 8.82
N ILE A 2 -6.47 48.20 8.40
CA ILE A 2 -7.60 47.67 9.18
C ILE A 2 -7.41 46.16 9.15
N TRP A 3 -7.02 45.63 10.30
CA TRP A 3 -6.89 44.21 10.59
C TRP A 3 -8.23 43.77 11.18
N ALA A 4 -8.93 42.87 10.50
CA ALA A 4 -10.12 42.23 11.04
C ALA A 4 -10.14 40.78 10.53
N GLY A 5 -9.51 39.90 11.29
CA GLY A 5 -9.79 38.48 11.21
C GLY A 5 -11.09 38.19 11.94
N VAL A 6 -12.02 37.51 11.28
CA VAL A 6 -13.04 36.66 11.89
C VAL A 6 -13.32 35.54 10.90
N GLY A 7 -12.93 34.34 11.28
CA GLY A 7 -13.36 33.11 10.62
C GLY A 7 -14.83 32.83 10.93
N VAL A 8 -15.55 32.34 9.92
CA VAL A 8 -16.81 31.63 10.11
C VAL A 8 -16.80 30.45 9.15
N ILE A 9 -16.42 29.29 9.68
CA ILE A 9 -16.66 27.99 9.03
C ILE A 9 -18.16 27.73 9.18
N ALA A 10 -18.91 27.91 8.09
CA ALA A 10 -20.30 27.52 8.02
C ALA A 10 -20.37 26.00 7.76
N LEU A 11 -20.35 25.21 8.83
CA LEU A 11 -20.70 23.78 8.78
C LEU A 11 -22.23 23.69 8.73
N LEU A 12 -22.80 23.59 7.53
CA LEU A 12 -24.23 23.28 7.35
C LEU A 12 -24.44 21.78 7.57
N ALA A 13 -24.88 21.44 8.78
CA ALA A 13 -25.48 20.14 9.07
C ALA A 13 -26.85 20.05 8.39
N VAL A 14 -26.95 19.28 7.31
CA VAL A 14 -28.24 18.85 6.75
C VAL A 14 -28.61 17.54 7.44
N ILE A 15 -29.56 17.62 8.36
CA ILE A 15 -30.23 16.46 8.95
C ILE A 15 -31.27 15.98 7.93
N GLY A 16 -30.92 14.93 7.18
CA GLY A 16 -31.85 14.17 6.36
C GLY A 16 -32.07 12.79 6.99
N GLN A 17 -33.18 12.60 7.69
CA GLN A 17 -33.70 11.27 7.99
C GLN A 17 -34.29 10.68 6.71
N CYS A 18 -33.77 9.54 6.25
CA CYS A 18 -34.52 8.51 5.52
C CYS A 18 -33.72 7.20 5.45
N SER A 19 -34.46 6.10 5.51
CA SER A 19 -34.09 4.73 5.83
C SER A 19 -33.12 4.01 4.87
N SER A 20 -32.61 2.89 5.38
CA SER A 20 -32.05 1.71 4.68
C SER A 20 -30.53 1.54 4.77
N SER A 21 -30.16 0.30 5.05
CA SER A 21 -28.92 -0.22 5.62
C SER A 21 -27.67 -0.13 4.73
N ASN A 22 -27.57 0.87 3.85
CA ASN A 22 -26.48 1.02 2.87
C ASN A 22 -25.70 2.34 3.00
N THR A 23 -26.01 3.19 3.99
CA THR A 23 -25.43 4.54 4.13
C THR A 23 -23.95 4.54 4.50
N ALA A 24 -23.45 3.51 5.21
CA ALA A 24 -22.05 3.46 5.65
C ALA A 24 -21.08 3.37 4.45
N GLY A 25 -21.40 2.56 3.44
CA GLY A 25 -20.61 2.43 2.21
C GLY A 25 -20.60 3.72 1.39
N SER A 26 -21.76 4.36 1.20
CA SER A 26 -21.86 5.61 0.45
C SER A 26 -21.09 6.77 1.10
N ALA A 27 -21.17 6.90 2.42
CA ALA A 27 -20.44 7.95 3.15
C ALA A 27 -18.91 7.74 3.11
N ALA A 28 -18.43 6.50 3.18
CA ALA A 28 -17.01 6.18 3.07
C ALA A 28 -16.47 6.47 1.66
N THR A 29 -17.23 6.10 0.62
CA THR A 29 -16.89 6.43 -0.78
C THR A 29 -16.88 7.93 -1.04
N GLU A 30 -17.87 8.68 -0.52
CA GLU A 30 -17.91 10.14 -0.62
C GLU A 30 -16.71 10.81 0.05
N ALA A 31 -16.32 10.34 1.25
CA ALA A 31 -15.15 10.84 1.96
C ALA A 31 -13.85 10.58 1.16
N SER A 32 -13.70 9.39 0.58
CA SER A 32 -12.57 9.04 -0.29
C SER A 32 -12.53 9.90 -1.55
N ASN A 33 -13.67 10.14 -2.20
CA ASN A 33 -13.76 11.01 -3.38
C ASN A 33 -13.41 12.47 -3.06
N THR A 34 -13.87 12.96 -1.91
CA THR A 34 -13.55 14.31 -1.43
C THR A 34 -12.05 14.45 -1.15
N ALA A 35 -11.43 13.46 -0.49
CA ALA A 35 -9.99 13.44 -0.25
C ALA A 35 -9.21 13.43 -1.57
N GLN A 36 -9.61 12.60 -2.53
CA GLN A 36 -9.02 12.54 -3.87
C GLN A 36 -9.07 13.89 -4.59
N ALA A 37 -10.21 14.58 -4.56
CA ALA A 37 -10.36 15.90 -5.16
C ALA A 37 -9.44 16.93 -4.49
N ALA A 38 -9.40 16.97 -3.16
CA ALA A 38 -8.54 17.88 -2.42
C ALA A 38 -7.04 17.67 -2.72
N ILE A 39 -6.60 16.42 -2.84
CA ILE A 39 -5.22 16.07 -3.22
C ILE A 39 -4.92 16.56 -4.64
N SER A 40 -5.81 16.26 -5.59
CA SER A 40 -5.69 16.66 -6.99
C SER A 40 -5.58 18.18 -7.13
N ASP A 41 -6.47 18.93 -6.49
CA ASP A 41 -6.49 20.39 -6.55
C ASP A 41 -5.20 20.99 -5.98
N ALA A 42 -4.70 20.44 -4.86
CA ALA A 42 -3.46 20.90 -4.23
C ALA A 42 -2.20 20.58 -5.06
N ILE A 43 -2.22 19.51 -5.86
CA ILE A 43 -1.12 19.18 -6.78
C ILE A 43 -1.19 20.07 -8.03
N ALA A 44 -2.38 20.29 -8.59
CA ALA A 44 -2.57 21.02 -9.85
C ALA A 44 -2.14 22.50 -9.78
N ILE A 45 -2.12 23.10 -8.58
CA ILE A 45 -1.61 24.47 -8.37
C ILE A 45 -0.08 24.57 -8.35
N GLN A 46 0.62 23.44 -8.24
CA GLN A 46 2.08 23.39 -8.22
C GLN A 46 2.62 23.37 -9.66
N ALA A 47 3.85 23.86 -9.85
CA ALA A 47 4.52 23.73 -11.13
C ALA A 47 4.81 22.24 -11.41
N PRO A 48 4.32 21.66 -12.53
CA PRO A 48 4.55 20.25 -12.85
C PRO A 48 6.04 19.93 -12.92
N PRO A 49 6.57 19.02 -12.10
CA PRO A 49 7.95 18.59 -12.27
C PRO A 49 8.06 17.70 -13.50
N PRO A 50 9.24 17.63 -14.14
CA PRO A 50 9.48 16.68 -15.21
C PRO A 50 9.13 15.26 -14.78
N VAL A 51 8.43 14.52 -15.65
CA VAL A 51 8.08 13.11 -15.43
C VAL A 51 9.36 12.29 -15.26
N LEU A 52 9.44 11.53 -14.16
CA LEU A 52 10.59 10.68 -13.85
C LEU A 52 10.22 9.21 -13.98
N ALA A 53 11.16 8.38 -14.43
CA ALA A 53 10.96 6.93 -14.49
C ALA A 53 10.66 6.31 -13.11
N LEU A 54 9.84 5.25 -13.10
CA LEU A 54 9.50 4.50 -11.89
C LEU A 54 10.73 3.78 -11.31
N LYS A 55 11.08 4.15 -10.07
CA LYS A 55 12.25 3.62 -9.36
C LYS A 55 11.88 2.41 -8.51
N GLY A 56 12.69 1.36 -8.56
CA GLY A 56 12.53 0.20 -7.68
C GLY A 56 12.69 0.53 -6.18
N SER A 57 13.44 1.59 -5.85
CA SER A 57 13.54 2.10 -4.48
C SER A 57 12.22 2.66 -3.94
N SER A 58 11.38 3.24 -4.80
CA SER A 58 10.05 3.72 -4.40
C SER A 58 9.14 2.56 -4.01
N VAL A 59 9.21 1.46 -4.79
CA VAL A 59 8.45 0.23 -4.51
C VAL A 59 8.84 -0.34 -3.15
N LYS A 60 10.14 -0.60 -2.97
CA LYS A 60 10.68 -1.08 -1.68
C LYS A 60 10.32 -0.15 -0.52
N GLY A 61 10.37 1.16 -0.74
CA GLY A 61 10.02 2.16 0.25
C GLY A 61 8.55 2.10 0.67
N GLY A 62 7.63 1.96 -0.29
CA GLY A 62 6.20 1.79 -0.02
C GLY A 62 5.91 0.53 0.78
N GLU A 63 6.41 -0.63 0.34
CA GLU A 63 6.23 -1.92 1.02
C GLU A 63 6.83 -1.90 2.44
N ALA A 64 8.01 -1.29 2.62
CA ALA A 64 8.62 -1.16 3.94
C ALA A 64 7.82 -0.24 4.87
N ASN A 65 7.13 0.77 4.34
CA ASN A 65 6.27 1.63 5.14
C ASN A 65 4.95 0.94 5.49
N LEU A 66 4.40 0.10 4.60
CA LEU A 66 3.26 -0.76 4.92
C LEU A 66 3.58 -1.69 6.08
N LYS A 67 4.70 -2.41 6.01
CA LYS A 67 5.18 -3.28 7.11
C LYS A 67 5.29 -2.54 8.46
N LYS A 68 5.60 -1.24 8.45
CA LYS A 68 5.62 -0.41 9.67
C LYS A 68 4.23 0.00 10.15
N ALA A 69 3.38 0.45 9.22
CA ALA A 69 2.02 0.91 9.55
C ALA A 69 1.13 -0.26 10.01
N ALA A 70 1.35 -1.46 9.46
CA ALA A 70 0.63 -2.68 9.82
C ALA A 70 0.78 -3.07 11.30
N VAL A 71 1.79 -2.57 12.01
CA VAL A 71 1.93 -2.74 13.47
C VAL A 71 0.74 -2.13 14.23
N GLU A 72 0.15 -1.06 13.67
CA GLU A 72 -1.04 -0.38 14.20
C GLU A 72 -2.35 -0.90 13.55
N GLY A 73 -2.25 -1.88 12.64
CA GLY A 73 -3.37 -2.42 11.87
C GLY A 73 -3.96 -1.46 10.83
N LEU A 74 -5.12 -1.82 10.28
CA LEU A 74 -5.80 -1.06 9.22
C LEU A 74 -5.99 0.44 9.52
N PRO A 75 -6.30 0.88 10.77
CA PRO A 75 -6.38 2.31 11.05
C PRO A 75 -5.05 3.04 10.87
N GLY A 76 -3.94 2.44 11.31
CA GLY A 76 -2.60 3.01 11.14
C GLY A 76 -2.18 3.06 9.68
N GLU A 77 -2.53 2.03 8.91
CA GLU A 77 -2.29 2.00 7.47
C GLU A 77 -3.04 3.12 6.74
N MET A 78 -4.33 3.30 7.03
CA MET A 78 -5.14 4.36 6.45
C MET A 78 -4.56 5.74 6.79
N ILE A 79 -4.18 5.96 8.05
CA ILE A 79 -3.57 7.23 8.50
C ILE A 79 -2.25 7.49 7.75
N TYR A 80 -1.42 6.46 7.59
CA TYR A 80 -0.19 6.60 6.81
C TYR A 80 -0.49 7.02 5.36
N SER A 81 -1.41 6.31 4.70
CA SER A 81 -1.81 6.59 3.31
C SER A 81 -2.31 8.04 3.15
N GLN A 82 -3.23 8.48 4.02
CA GLN A 82 -3.75 9.85 4.04
C GLN A 82 -2.62 10.89 4.16
N ASN A 83 -1.72 10.70 5.13
CA ASN A 83 -0.58 11.60 5.32
C ASN A 83 0.41 11.57 4.15
N CYS A 84 0.55 10.41 3.48
CA CYS A 84 1.42 10.26 2.33
C CYS A 84 0.93 11.13 1.15
N TYR A 85 -0.37 11.10 0.85
CA TYR A 85 -0.95 11.91 -0.21
C TYR A 85 -1.13 13.38 0.15
N ASP A 86 -1.44 13.69 1.41
CA ASP A 86 -1.45 15.08 1.90
C ASP A 86 -0.07 15.75 1.75
N ALA A 87 1.02 14.99 1.94
CA ALA A 87 2.37 15.47 1.65
C ALA A 87 2.61 15.78 0.16
N LEU A 88 1.97 15.05 -0.78
CA LEU A 88 2.04 15.35 -2.21
C LEU A 88 1.33 16.66 -2.56
N GLY A 89 0.21 16.95 -1.90
CA GLY A 89 -0.50 18.22 -2.04
C GLY A 89 0.33 19.43 -1.59
N ARG A 90 1.33 19.24 -0.72
CA ARG A 90 2.25 20.30 -0.30
C ARG A 90 3.49 20.42 -1.19
N HIS A 91 4.11 19.29 -1.52
CA HIS A 91 5.31 19.21 -2.34
C HIS A 91 5.29 17.95 -3.18
N PHE A 92 4.80 18.09 -4.41
CA PHE A 92 4.68 16.96 -5.31
C PHE A 92 6.07 16.47 -5.77
N SER A 93 6.25 15.15 -5.79
CA SER A 93 7.34 14.50 -6.51
C SER A 93 6.93 13.11 -6.98
N TRP A 94 7.35 12.73 -8.18
CA TRP A 94 7.09 11.41 -8.75
C TRP A 94 7.53 10.27 -7.83
N ASN A 95 8.68 10.43 -7.16
CA ASN A 95 9.18 9.43 -6.22
C ASN A 95 8.25 9.25 -5.01
N LYS A 96 7.72 10.34 -4.44
CA LYS A 96 6.78 10.27 -3.32
C LYS A 96 5.44 9.68 -3.77
N LEU A 97 4.97 10.03 -4.96
CA LEU A 97 3.75 9.46 -5.53
C LEU A 97 3.88 7.94 -5.68
N ASP A 98 4.98 7.47 -6.23
CA ASP A 98 5.24 6.03 -6.37
C ASP A 98 5.32 5.30 -5.02
N ILE A 99 5.86 5.94 -3.98
CA ILE A 99 5.87 5.38 -2.61
C ILE A 99 4.45 5.27 -2.06
N CYS A 100 3.64 6.32 -2.18
CA CYS A 100 2.25 6.32 -1.70
C CYS A 100 1.39 5.32 -2.47
N GLY A 101 1.52 5.28 -3.80
CA GLY A 101 0.86 4.30 -4.65
C GLY A 101 1.28 2.87 -4.33
N THR A 102 2.58 2.63 -4.09
CA THR A 102 3.03 1.29 -3.73
C THR A 102 2.46 0.85 -2.39
N PHE A 103 2.47 1.74 -1.40
CA PHE A 103 1.88 1.48 -0.09
C PHE A 103 0.42 1.06 -0.25
N ASP A 104 -0.38 1.86 -0.98
CA ASP A 104 -1.80 1.61 -1.18
C ASP A 104 -2.06 0.29 -1.91
N MET A 105 -1.35 0.03 -3.02
CA MET A 105 -1.53 -1.20 -3.80
C MET A 105 -1.08 -2.46 -3.04
N ALA A 106 -0.05 -2.35 -2.20
CA ALA A 106 0.36 -3.43 -1.33
C ALA A 106 -0.67 -3.67 -0.21
N ALA A 107 -1.26 -2.62 0.36
CA ALA A 107 -2.32 -2.73 1.36
C ALA A 107 -3.59 -3.37 0.77
N VAL A 108 -4.00 -2.96 -0.44
CA VAL A 108 -5.10 -3.58 -1.20
C VAL A 108 -4.86 -5.09 -1.35
N ARG A 109 -3.64 -5.48 -1.76
CA ARG A 109 -3.26 -6.88 -1.92
C ARG A 109 -3.31 -7.64 -0.59
N ASP A 110 -2.76 -7.07 0.47
CA ASP A 110 -2.65 -7.73 1.78
C ASP A 110 -4.02 -7.84 2.46
N LEU A 111 -4.93 -6.90 2.21
CA LEU A 111 -6.33 -6.98 2.62
C LEU A 111 -7.07 -8.13 1.90
N GLY A 112 -6.85 -8.29 0.60
CA GLY A 112 -7.46 -9.36 -0.21
C GLY A 112 -8.99 -9.40 -0.10
N ASP A 113 -9.55 -10.61 0.01
CA ASP A 113 -10.99 -10.82 0.25
C ASP A 113 -11.34 -10.88 1.75
N SER A 114 -10.46 -10.41 2.64
CA SER A 114 -10.65 -10.54 4.08
C SER A 114 -11.76 -9.62 4.58
N ASP A 115 -12.78 -10.18 5.22
CA ASP A 115 -13.80 -9.41 5.95
C ASP A 115 -13.19 -8.75 7.20
N ALA A 116 -12.73 -7.51 7.05
CA ALA A 116 -12.28 -6.68 8.17
C ALA A 116 -13.47 -6.07 8.92
N THR A 117 -14.25 -6.93 9.58
CA THR A 117 -15.46 -6.53 10.32
C THR A 117 -15.16 -5.41 11.31
N GLY A 118 -15.85 -4.27 11.19
CA GLY A 118 -15.66 -3.11 12.06
C GLY A 118 -14.63 -2.08 11.56
N PHE A 119 -14.03 -2.32 10.40
CA PHE A 119 -13.08 -1.41 9.73
C PHE A 119 -13.60 -0.92 8.37
N ASP A 120 -14.92 -0.75 8.23
CA ASP A 120 -15.59 -0.44 6.96
C ASP A 120 -14.98 0.77 6.24
N LYS A 121 -14.54 1.78 7.00
CA LYS A 121 -13.90 2.98 6.47
C LYS A 121 -12.51 2.68 5.90
N GLU A 122 -11.68 1.96 6.65
CA GLU A 122 -10.34 1.56 6.24
C GLU A 122 -10.39 0.60 5.05
N THR A 123 -11.31 -0.36 5.05
CA THR A 123 -11.59 -1.25 3.92
C THR A 123 -12.00 -0.47 2.69
N ALA A 124 -12.94 0.49 2.82
CA ALA A 124 -13.32 1.35 1.71
C ALA A 124 -12.18 2.26 1.23
N TRP A 125 -11.27 2.67 2.13
CA TRP A 125 -10.09 3.45 1.76
C TRP A 125 -9.13 2.62 0.90
N PHE A 126 -8.94 1.34 1.21
CA PHE A 126 -8.08 0.41 0.46
C PHE A 126 -8.86 -0.48 -0.53
N GLU A 127 -10.06 -0.08 -0.92
CA GLU A 127 -10.75 -0.70 -2.04
C GLU A 127 -9.96 -0.41 -3.32
N ASN A 128 -9.81 -1.41 -4.19
CA ASN A 128 -8.85 -1.39 -5.30
C ASN A 128 -9.03 -0.15 -6.20
N GLU A 129 -10.26 0.11 -6.63
CA GLU A 129 -10.57 1.25 -7.51
C GLU A 129 -10.37 2.58 -6.79
N THR A 130 -10.76 2.66 -5.51
CA THR A 130 -10.57 3.86 -4.69
C THR A 130 -9.09 4.19 -4.50
N ALA A 131 -8.25 3.17 -4.28
CA ALA A 131 -6.81 3.32 -4.12
C ALA A 131 -6.10 3.66 -5.44
N ALA A 132 -6.47 2.99 -6.54
CA ALA A 132 -5.99 3.31 -7.88
C ALA A 132 -6.38 4.75 -8.27
N GLY A 133 -7.62 5.14 -8.03
CA GLY A 133 -8.13 6.48 -8.32
C GLY A 133 -7.37 7.60 -7.63
N ARG A 134 -6.93 7.41 -6.37
CA ARG A 134 -6.03 8.35 -5.67
C ARG A 134 -4.70 8.53 -6.41
N TYR A 135 -4.07 7.44 -6.82
CA TYR A 135 -2.82 7.48 -7.54
C TYR A 135 -2.95 8.19 -8.89
N LEU A 136 -3.96 7.79 -9.68
CA LEU A 136 -4.20 8.31 -11.02
C LEU A 136 -4.54 9.80 -11.00
N LYS A 137 -5.44 10.24 -10.12
CA LYS A 137 -5.76 11.67 -9.97
C LYS A 137 -4.54 12.49 -9.59
N ALA A 138 -3.69 12.00 -8.69
CA ALA A 138 -2.46 12.69 -8.31
C ALA A 138 -1.45 12.76 -9.47
N ALA A 139 -1.32 11.71 -10.27
CA ALA A 139 -0.46 11.70 -11.46
C ALA A 139 -0.94 12.69 -12.53
N VAL A 140 -2.24 12.64 -12.86
CA VAL A 140 -2.86 13.53 -13.85
C VAL A 140 -2.80 15.00 -13.39
N ALA A 141 -3.07 15.27 -12.11
CA ALA A 141 -2.92 16.61 -11.55
C ALA A 141 -1.49 17.15 -11.64
N ALA A 142 -0.49 16.27 -11.64
CA ALA A 142 0.92 16.61 -11.84
C ALA A 142 1.33 16.77 -13.31
N GLY A 143 0.37 16.74 -14.24
CA GLY A 143 0.59 17.01 -15.67
C GLY A 143 0.86 15.76 -16.53
N GLU A 144 0.65 14.56 -16.00
CA GLU A 144 0.72 13.32 -16.78
C GLU A 144 -0.59 13.09 -17.56
N THR A 145 -0.50 12.34 -18.66
CA THR A 145 -1.70 11.88 -19.38
C THR A 145 -2.37 10.71 -18.66
N GLU A 146 -3.68 10.54 -18.80
CA GLU A 146 -4.41 9.41 -18.20
C GLU A 146 -3.79 8.06 -18.63
N GLU A 147 -3.54 7.87 -19.93
CA GLU A 147 -2.92 6.66 -20.47
C GLU A 147 -1.53 6.37 -19.86
N SER A 148 -0.69 7.39 -19.70
CA SER A 148 0.64 7.22 -19.12
C SER A 148 0.59 6.99 -17.60
N ALA A 149 -0.36 7.61 -16.90
CA ALA A 149 -0.62 7.37 -15.49
C ALA A 149 -1.09 5.93 -15.25
N ASP A 150 -2.00 5.43 -16.09
CA ASP A 150 -2.48 4.04 -16.07
C ASP A 150 -1.33 3.05 -16.33
N GLN A 151 -0.52 3.30 -17.36
CA GLN A 151 0.64 2.47 -17.64
C GLN A 151 1.63 2.45 -16.46
N ARG A 152 1.84 3.61 -15.82
CA ARG A 152 2.72 3.72 -14.65
C ARG A 152 2.16 2.96 -13.45
N LEU A 153 0.85 3.03 -13.20
CA LEU A 153 0.18 2.27 -12.13
C LEU A 153 0.29 0.77 -12.38
N SER A 154 0.07 0.32 -13.62
CA SER A 154 0.25 -1.07 -14.04
C SER A 154 1.68 -1.57 -13.79
N ASP A 155 2.68 -0.77 -14.19
CA ASP A 155 4.10 -1.06 -13.92
C ASP A 155 4.40 -1.14 -12.41
N LEU A 156 3.75 -0.30 -11.61
CA LEU A 156 3.88 -0.28 -10.15
C LEU A 156 3.34 -1.59 -9.56
N GLN A 157 2.10 -1.96 -9.91
CA GLN A 157 1.45 -3.20 -9.46
C GLN A 157 2.25 -4.44 -9.87
N ALA A 158 2.73 -4.51 -11.12
CA ALA A 158 3.56 -5.61 -11.60
C ALA A 158 4.86 -5.76 -10.78
N ARG A 159 5.47 -4.65 -10.36
CA ARG A 159 6.69 -4.67 -9.52
C ARG A 159 6.41 -5.13 -8.09
N ILE A 160 5.27 -4.77 -7.52
CA ILE A 160 4.79 -5.22 -6.20
C ILE A 160 4.51 -6.73 -6.19
N ILE A 161 3.93 -7.25 -7.27
CA ILE A 161 3.73 -8.69 -7.43
C ILE A 161 5.09 -9.41 -7.50
N LYS A 162 6.01 -8.88 -8.32
CA LYS A 162 7.35 -9.45 -8.49
C LYS A 162 8.19 -9.45 -7.20
N SER A 163 8.16 -8.38 -6.40
CA SER A 163 8.88 -8.30 -5.12
C SER A 163 8.38 -9.37 -4.15
N SER A 164 7.07 -9.55 -4.03
CA SER A 164 6.48 -10.55 -3.13
C SER A 164 6.79 -12.00 -3.51
N ALA A 165 6.80 -12.32 -4.80
CA ALA A 165 7.17 -13.65 -5.29
C ALA A 165 8.63 -14.01 -4.98
N SER A 166 9.51 -13.01 -4.91
CA SER A 166 10.93 -13.20 -4.60
C SER A 166 11.22 -13.32 -3.10
N GLU A 167 10.28 -12.95 -2.22
CA GLU A 167 10.45 -13.07 -0.75
C GLU A 167 10.09 -14.48 -0.21
N LYS A 168 9.45 -15.36 -1.01
CA LYS A 168 9.11 -16.74 -0.58
C LYS A 168 10.37 -17.63 -0.61
N PRO A 169 10.95 -18.05 0.53
CA PRO A 169 11.98 -19.08 0.54
C PRO A 169 11.27 -20.42 0.31
N GLU A 170 11.72 -21.18 -0.67
CA GLU A 170 11.35 -22.58 -0.81
C GLU A 170 11.90 -23.32 0.41
N SER A 171 11.03 -23.64 1.37
CA SER A 171 11.36 -24.50 2.50
C SER A 171 11.59 -25.91 1.96
N ILE A 172 12.84 -26.22 1.62
CA ILE A 172 13.28 -27.62 1.51
C ILE A 172 13.24 -28.17 2.94
N PRO A 173 12.45 -29.21 3.25
CA PRO A 173 12.59 -29.92 4.51
C PRO A 173 13.97 -30.59 4.49
N ALA A 174 14.90 -30.09 5.29
CA ALA A 174 16.08 -30.83 5.66
C ALA A 174 15.68 -31.88 6.69
N ASP A 175 15.26 -33.05 6.22
CA ASP A 175 15.28 -34.24 7.07
C ASP A 175 16.74 -34.65 7.27
N THR A 176 17.31 -34.16 8.37
CA THR A 176 18.43 -34.81 9.04
C THR A 176 17.93 -36.08 9.71
N VAL A 177 18.31 -37.24 9.19
CA VAL A 177 18.52 -38.44 10.01
C VAL A 177 19.97 -38.86 9.83
N ASN A 178 20.82 -38.35 10.72
CA ASN A 178 22.04 -39.04 11.09
C ASN A 178 21.65 -40.01 12.21
N ASP A 179 21.69 -41.31 11.96
CA ASP A 179 21.94 -42.31 12.99
C ASP A 179 23.28 -42.96 12.65
N GLU A 180 24.29 -42.66 13.47
CA GLU A 180 25.58 -43.35 13.49
C GLU A 180 25.45 -44.77 14.08
N GLU A 181 26.29 -45.66 13.56
CA GLU A 181 26.78 -46.93 14.16
C GLU A 181 25.78 -48.04 14.52
N ASN A 182 25.85 -49.16 13.78
CA ASN A 182 26.29 -50.40 14.42
C ASN A 182 26.95 -51.37 13.42
N SER A 183 28.16 -51.77 13.78
CA SER A 183 29.02 -52.83 13.29
C SER A 183 28.33 -54.05 12.66
N SER A 184 28.85 -54.50 11.51
CA SER A 184 28.86 -55.92 11.16
C SER A 184 30.22 -56.31 10.60
N ASP A 185 30.99 -56.96 11.48
CA ASP A 185 32.18 -57.76 11.27
C ASP A 185 32.32 -58.37 9.87
N THR A 186 33.51 -58.27 9.27
CA THR A 186 34.28 -59.42 8.74
C THR A 186 35.71 -58.97 8.41
N ASP A 187 36.70 -59.39 9.20
CA ASP A 187 38.10 -59.49 8.77
C ASP A 187 38.57 -60.94 9.00
N PRO A 188 39.00 -61.69 7.97
CA PRO A 188 39.42 -63.08 8.13
C PRO A 188 40.82 -63.22 8.73
N SER A 189 40.88 -63.99 9.82
CA SER A 189 42.00 -64.77 10.38
C SER A 189 43.35 -64.78 9.63
N ALA A 190 44.44 -64.45 10.33
CA ALA A 190 45.67 -65.27 10.42
C ALA A 190 46.77 -64.63 11.30
N VAL A 191 47.02 -65.19 12.51
CA VAL A 191 48.33 -65.62 13.07
C VAL A 191 48.09 -66.18 14.49
N MET A 192 48.19 -67.52 14.70
CA MET A 192 49.31 -68.22 15.37
C MET A 192 49.60 -67.75 16.80
N ASP A 193 49.28 -68.56 17.83
CA ASP A 193 50.18 -69.60 18.37
C ASP A 193 49.61 -70.28 19.63
N THR A 194 49.98 -71.56 19.78
CA THR A 194 49.89 -72.48 20.95
C THR A 194 48.55 -73.05 21.40
#